data_AF-A0A925K2I2-F1
#
_entry.id   AF-A0A925K2I2-F1
#
_cell.length_a   1.000
_cell.length_b   1.000
_cell.length_c   1.000
_cell.angle_alpha   90.00
_cell.angle_beta   90.00
_cell.angle_gamma   90.00
#
_symmetry.space_group_name_H-M   'P 1'
#
loop_
_entity.id
_entity.type
_entity.pdbx_description
1 polymer ?
#
loop_
_entity_poly.entity_id
_entity_poly.type
_entity_poly.pdbx_seq_one_letter_code
_entity_poly.pdbx_strand_id
1 'polypeptide(L)'
;MDKQFYFWMLVLVCNDCFAQLSGNKEAVRQYYIKQSEACGGASELFKKTGSWKKSSYGDDIIFPDKTFPAKQYNVLLGRIEKVLPIMKEALPDLGGFDPVWHGSIRGNSFVPTGPIPASFKSMMFTYYCNTSLNKIILGDETANVAEIYFNSYGFFCEKMDQWDINGYGKMISIYQLPDSIGKWKGLTLYEPKQTAGPGLPIDRAVVLGHNGQMPWHILTQMQYLTGYKNWLLKSMNEQLEGNDTNVKKMKESIASMQASKALTQEQKTSIVGKLEQQLKNFQDNSLQKQIGAAEKIYNDKMKPVNEYLDTATAETLSQKAILATGTEFKGYFAKQGQPGKKLINFTTKYFNTTLHRYVPQFIVLYWRWGLDPSSLKFAKEMGENFPIEKLKALIDK
;
A
#
# COMPACT_ATOMS: atom_id res chain seq x y z
N MET A 1 8.97 -37.03 30.07
CA MET A 1 9.21 -35.98 29.05
C MET A 1 9.95 -34.85 29.72
N ASP A 2 11.24 -34.70 29.37
CA ASP A 2 12.20 -33.89 30.13
C ASP A 2 12.07 -32.39 29.89
N LYS A 3 12.04 -31.63 30.99
CA LYS A 3 12.04 -30.16 31.01
C LYS A 3 13.30 -29.55 30.37
N GLN A 4 14.38 -30.31 30.21
CA GLN A 4 15.57 -29.86 29.48
C GLN A 4 15.33 -29.72 27.97
N PHE A 5 14.42 -30.49 27.38
CA PHE A 5 14.14 -30.42 25.93
C PHE A 5 13.41 -29.11 25.54
N TYR A 6 12.53 -28.60 26.41
CA TYR A 6 11.85 -27.32 26.21
C TYR A 6 12.79 -26.12 26.36
N PHE A 7 13.80 -26.19 27.23
CA PHE A 7 14.76 -25.11 27.40
C PHE A 7 15.68 -24.97 26.17
N TRP A 8 16.13 -26.09 25.59
CA TRP A 8 16.91 -26.07 24.35
C TRP A 8 16.10 -25.67 23.12
N MET A 9 14.80 -26.03 23.04
CA MET A 9 13.91 -25.50 21.99
C MET A 9 13.64 -24.00 22.14
N LEU A 10 13.50 -23.47 23.36
CA LEU A 10 13.33 -22.01 23.57
C LEU A 10 14.61 -21.22 23.25
N VAL A 11 15.79 -21.80 23.46
CA VAL A 11 17.08 -21.15 23.19
C VAL A 11 17.45 -21.22 21.70
N LEU A 12 17.12 -22.31 20.99
CA LEU A 12 17.34 -22.40 19.54
C LEU A 12 16.32 -21.58 18.72
N VAL A 13 15.14 -21.30 19.27
CA VAL A 13 14.18 -20.34 18.70
C VAL A 13 14.59 -18.86 18.93
N CYS A 14 15.66 -18.59 19.70
CA CYS A 14 15.95 -17.24 20.22
C CYS A 14 17.15 -16.47 19.62
N ASN A 15 17.75 -16.88 18.50
CA ASN A 15 18.70 -16.02 17.79
C ASN A 15 18.15 -15.53 16.44
N ASP A 16 17.52 -16.43 15.70
CA ASP A 16 16.96 -16.16 14.37
C ASP A 16 15.76 -15.19 14.47
N CYS A 17 14.87 -15.41 15.44
CA CYS A 17 13.78 -14.48 15.75
C CYS A 17 14.31 -13.17 16.36
N PHE A 18 15.36 -13.22 17.18
CA PHE A 18 15.83 -12.03 17.91
C PHE A 18 16.49 -11.00 16.98
N ALA A 19 17.27 -11.45 15.99
CA ALA A 19 17.83 -10.55 14.98
C ALA A 19 16.72 -9.85 14.18
N GLN A 20 15.69 -10.60 13.75
CA GLN A 20 14.55 -10.06 13.03
C GLN A 20 13.69 -9.12 13.89
N LEU A 21 13.52 -9.42 15.19
CA LEU A 21 12.76 -8.61 16.14
C LEU A 21 13.53 -7.37 16.63
N SER A 22 14.87 -7.36 16.56
CA SER A 22 15.73 -6.33 17.18
C SER A 22 15.63 -4.93 16.57
N GLY A 23 15.07 -4.78 15.37
CA GLY A 23 15.08 -3.52 14.64
C GLY A 23 16.39 -3.17 13.97
N ASN A 24 17.46 -3.90 14.28
CA ASN A 24 18.77 -3.60 13.79
C ASN A 24 19.03 -4.28 12.44
N LYS A 25 18.93 -3.49 11.36
CA LYS A 25 19.20 -3.97 9.99
C LYS A 25 20.60 -4.58 9.84
N GLU A 26 21.59 -4.07 10.56
CA GLU A 26 22.95 -4.63 10.51
C GLU A 26 23.00 -6.00 11.19
N ALA A 27 22.29 -6.20 12.30
CA ALA A 27 22.20 -7.51 12.94
C ALA A 27 21.54 -8.55 12.02
N VAL A 28 20.46 -8.18 11.33
CA VAL A 28 19.80 -9.05 10.33
C VAL A 28 20.73 -9.37 9.16
N ARG A 29 21.48 -8.38 8.68
CA ARG A 29 22.48 -8.57 7.62
C ARG A 29 23.57 -9.55 8.04
N GLN A 30 24.16 -9.36 9.23
CA GLN A 30 25.20 -10.24 9.77
C GLN A 30 24.69 -11.66 9.97
N TYR A 31 23.43 -11.83 10.38
CA TYR A 31 22.77 -13.12 10.45
C TYR A 31 22.78 -13.86 9.10
N TYR A 32 22.37 -13.21 8.02
CA TYR A 32 22.37 -13.84 6.69
C TYR A 32 23.77 -14.13 6.14
N ILE A 33 24.75 -13.27 6.45
CA ILE A 33 26.15 -13.53 6.10
C ILE A 33 26.62 -14.80 6.79
N LYS A 34 26.41 -14.92 8.11
CA LYS A 34 26.79 -16.11 8.88
C LYS A 34 26.08 -17.38 8.40
N GLN A 35 24.79 -17.30 8.07
CA GLN A 35 24.07 -18.43 7.47
C GLN A 35 24.72 -18.89 6.16
N SER A 36 25.20 -17.95 5.33
CA SER A 36 25.86 -18.30 4.06
C SER A 36 27.19 -19.04 4.25
N GLU A 37 27.92 -18.79 5.34
CA GLU A 37 29.23 -19.40 5.62
C GLU A 37 29.15 -20.93 5.73
N ALA A 38 28.04 -21.47 6.21
CA ALA A 38 27.82 -22.93 6.26
C ALA A 38 27.93 -23.58 4.87
N CYS A 39 27.54 -22.86 3.82
CA CYS A 39 27.63 -23.31 2.44
C CYS A 39 28.84 -22.73 1.67
N GLY A 40 29.89 -22.29 2.38
CA GLY A 40 31.09 -21.71 1.75
C GLY A 40 31.01 -20.19 1.49
N GLY A 41 29.99 -19.52 2.02
CA GLY A 41 29.83 -18.06 2.00
C GLY A 41 29.05 -17.53 0.78
N ALA A 42 28.89 -16.20 0.74
CA ALA A 42 28.14 -15.51 -0.31
C ALA A 42 28.68 -15.76 -1.73
N SER A 43 29.99 -15.99 -1.88
CA SER A 43 30.60 -16.30 -3.18
C SER A 43 30.05 -17.59 -3.80
N GLU A 44 29.75 -18.62 -2.98
CA GLU A 44 29.16 -19.86 -3.47
C GLU A 44 27.69 -19.67 -3.88
N LEU A 45 26.96 -18.79 -3.18
CA LEU A 45 25.60 -18.40 -3.58
C LEU A 45 25.62 -17.75 -4.97
N PHE A 46 26.55 -16.83 -5.22
CA PHE A 46 26.64 -16.09 -6.49
C PHE A 46 27.07 -16.96 -7.67
N LYS A 47 27.73 -18.12 -7.44
CA LYS A 47 28.00 -19.10 -8.50
C LYS A 47 26.73 -19.76 -9.04
N LYS A 48 25.63 -19.78 -8.27
CA LYS A 48 24.34 -20.26 -8.76
C LYS A 48 23.70 -19.18 -9.63
N THR A 49 23.74 -19.38 -10.94
CA THR A 49 23.18 -18.45 -11.92
C THR A 49 21.79 -18.94 -12.33
N GLY A 50 20.77 -18.11 -12.14
CA GLY A 50 19.41 -18.40 -12.60
C GLY A 50 19.18 -17.99 -14.05
N SER A 51 17.91 -17.96 -14.47
CA SER A 51 17.54 -17.47 -15.80
C SER A 51 16.20 -16.76 -15.80
N TRP A 52 16.04 -15.78 -16.68
CA TRP A 52 14.76 -15.08 -16.85
C TRP A 52 13.69 -16.02 -17.37
N LYS A 53 12.67 -16.28 -16.55
CA LYS A 53 11.54 -17.15 -16.88
C LYS A 53 10.24 -16.37 -16.85
N LYS A 54 9.36 -16.61 -17.83
CA LYS A 54 7.96 -16.17 -17.70
C LYS A 54 7.26 -17.11 -16.70
N SER A 55 6.36 -16.55 -15.89
CA SER A 55 5.58 -17.32 -14.92
C SER A 55 4.85 -18.49 -15.60
N SER A 56 4.89 -19.67 -14.98
CA SER A 56 4.12 -20.83 -15.45
C SER A 56 2.62 -20.65 -15.31
N TYR A 57 2.18 -19.72 -14.45
CA TYR A 57 0.77 -19.34 -14.30
C TYR A 57 0.28 -18.36 -15.39
N GLY A 58 1.19 -17.88 -16.25
CA GLY A 58 0.86 -16.94 -17.32
C GLY A 58 0.82 -15.49 -16.84
N ASP A 59 0.11 -14.65 -17.62
CA ASP A 59 -0.12 -13.24 -17.31
C ASP A 59 -1.38 -13.05 -16.45
N ASP A 60 -1.35 -12.10 -15.52
CA ASP A 60 -2.38 -11.89 -14.52
C ASP A 60 -3.44 -10.88 -15.00
N ILE A 61 -4.57 -11.37 -15.51
CA ILE A 61 -5.72 -10.53 -15.92
C ILE A 61 -6.80 -10.61 -14.84
N ILE A 62 -6.74 -9.71 -13.86
CA ILE A 62 -7.56 -9.78 -12.64
C ILE A 62 -8.37 -8.49 -12.50
N PHE A 63 -9.69 -8.59 -12.63
CA PHE A 63 -10.61 -7.44 -12.61
C PHE A 63 -10.15 -6.30 -13.52
N PRO A 64 -9.91 -6.56 -14.82
CA PRO A 64 -9.56 -5.51 -15.77
C PRO A 64 -10.75 -4.53 -15.90
N ASP A 65 -10.43 -3.30 -16.30
CA ASP A 65 -11.44 -2.29 -16.64
C ASP A 65 -12.47 -2.88 -17.61
N LYS A 66 -13.73 -2.98 -17.15
CA LYS A 66 -14.82 -3.63 -17.90
C LYS A 66 -15.10 -2.97 -19.26
N THR A 67 -14.67 -1.73 -19.44
CA THR A 67 -14.85 -0.98 -20.69
C THR A 67 -13.69 -1.19 -21.67
N PHE A 68 -12.62 -1.89 -21.27
CA PHE A 68 -11.48 -2.18 -22.13
C PHE A 68 -11.73 -3.45 -22.94
N PRO A 69 -11.68 -3.40 -24.30
CA PRO A 69 -11.98 -4.58 -25.10
C PRO A 69 -10.97 -5.71 -24.88
N ALA A 70 -11.44 -6.91 -24.53
CA ALA A 70 -10.58 -8.08 -24.30
C ALA A 70 -9.66 -8.43 -25.48
N LYS A 71 -10.11 -8.18 -26.72
CA LYS A 71 -9.30 -8.35 -27.93
C LYS A 71 -8.03 -7.49 -27.97
N GLN A 72 -7.93 -6.45 -27.14
CA GLN A 72 -6.75 -5.58 -27.03
C GLN A 72 -5.79 -5.99 -25.90
N TYR A 73 -6.12 -7.02 -25.10
CA TYR A 73 -5.26 -7.45 -23.98
C TYR A 73 -3.88 -7.90 -24.48
N ASN A 74 -3.81 -8.67 -25.57
CA ASN A 74 -2.53 -9.10 -26.15
C ASN A 74 -1.68 -7.92 -26.66
N VAL A 75 -2.31 -6.84 -27.13
CA VAL A 75 -1.59 -5.62 -27.54
C VAL A 75 -0.97 -4.94 -26.32
N LEU A 76 -1.71 -4.84 -25.22
CA LEU A 76 -1.22 -4.29 -23.96
C LEU A 76 -0.13 -5.18 -23.34
N LEU A 77 -0.32 -6.50 -23.30
CA LEU A 77 0.69 -7.45 -22.81
C LEU A 77 1.97 -7.38 -23.64
N GLY A 78 1.88 -7.36 -24.98
CA GLY A 78 3.06 -7.20 -25.84
C GLY A 78 3.81 -5.88 -25.63
N ARG A 79 3.14 -4.83 -25.12
CA ARG A 79 3.79 -3.58 -24.69
C ARG A 79 4.50 -3.74 -23.35
N ILE A 80 3.89 -4.44 -22.39
CA ILE A 80 4.49 -4.76 -21.09
C ILE A 80 5.75 -5.62 -21.29
N GLU A 81 5.76 -6.56 -22.24
CA GLU A 81 6.91 -7.41 -22.54
C GLU A 81 8.15 -6.63 -23.00
N LYS A 82 7.99 -5.40 -23.52
CA LYS A 82 9.11 -4.51 -23.86
C LYS A 82 9.92 -4.05 -22.64
N VAL A 83 9.42 -4.28 -21.42
CA VAL A 83 10.15 -4.05 -20.17
C VAL A 83 11.21 -5.13 -19.93
N LEU A 84 11.01 -6.37 -20.39
CA LEU A 84 11.93 -7.46 -20.08
C LEU A 84 13.38 -7.16 -20.53
N PRO A 85 13.65 -6.65 -21.75
CA PRO A 85 15.00 -6.24 -22.13
C PRO A 85 15.61 -5.15 -21.23
N ILE A 86 14.80 -4.20 -20.75
CA ILE A 86 15.22 -3.14 -19.82
C ILE A 86 15.66 -3.76 -18.49
N MET A 87 14.90 -4.74 -17.98
CA MET A 87 15.24 -5.47 -16.75
C MET A 87 16.49 -6.32 -16.89
N LYS A 88 16.68 -6.99 -18.03
CA LYS A 88 17.88 -7.78 -18.33
C LYS A 88 19.15 -6.92 -18.36
N GLU A 89 19.05 -5.69 -18.83
CA GLU A 89 20.16 -4.73 -18.81
C GLU A 89 20.43 -4.18 -17.40
N ALA A 90 19.38 -3.99 -16.59
CA ALA A 90 19.54 -3.60 -15.19
C ALA A 90 20.21 -4.71 -14.34
N LEU A 91 19.97 -5.98 -14.68
CA LEU A 91 20.46 -7.17 -13.97
C LEU A 91 21.20 -8.12 -14.94
N PRO A 92 22.40 -7.76 -15.41
CA PRO A 92 23.15 -8.54 -16.37
C PRO A 92 23.73 -9.83 -15.77
N ASP A 93 24.00 -9.86 -14.47
CA ASP A 93 24.55 -11.01 -13.75
C ASP A 93 23.51 -11.62 -12.80
N LEU A 94 22.96 -12.77 -13.17
CA LEU A 94 21.96 -13.50 -12.38
C LEU A 94 22.54 -14.38 -11.26
N GLY A 95 23.81 -14.21 -10.92
CA GLY A 95 24.43 -14.92 -9.79
C GLY A 95 23.72 -14.64 -8.48
N GLY A 96 23.15 -15.68 -7.86
CA GLY A 96 22.42 -15.63 -6.60
C GLY A 96 20.90 -15.52 -6.74
N PHE A 97 20.35 -15.41 -7.95
CA PHE A 97 18.90 -15.29 -8.17
C PHE A 97 18.37 -15.95 -9.45
N ASP A 98 17.10 -16.36 -9.40
CA ASP A 98 16.34 -16.98 -10.51
C ASP A 98 15.07 -16.18 -10.78
N PRO A 99 15.13 -15.18 -11.67
CA PRO A 99 14.05 -14.22 -11.85
C PRO A 99 12.86 -14.79 -12.64
N VAL A 100 11.67 -14.67 -12.07
CA VAL A 100 10.40 -15.00 -12.72
C VAL A 100 9.60 -13.72 -12.97
N TRP A 101 9.01 -13.57 -14.15
CA TRP A 101 8.22 -12.38 -14.49
C TRP A 101 6.88 -12.72 -15.14
N HIS A 102 5.93 -11.80 -15.06
CA HIS A 102 4.66 -11.82 -15.80
C HIS A 102 4.15 -10.40 -16.02
N GLY A 103 3.28 -10.23 -17.03
CA GLY A 103 2.47 -9.02 -17.18
C GLY A 103 1.19 -9.12 -16.37
N SER A 104 0.62 -7.97 -15.99
CA SER A 104 -0.68 -7.90 -15.33
C SER A 104 -1.54 -6.77 -15.89
N ILE A 105 -2.84 -7.04 -16.04
CA ILE A 105 -3.88 -6.06 -16.32
C ILE A 105 -4.87 -6.11 -15.16
N ARG A 106 -4.86 -5.06 -14.32
CA ARG A 106 -5.62 -5.04 -13.07
C ARG A 106 -6.17 -3.66 -12.76
N GLY A 107 -7.47 -3.59 -12.46
CA GLY A 107 -8.13 -2.39 -11.99
C GLY A 107 -8.75 -1.54 -13.11
N ASN A 108 -9.32 -0.40 -12.70
CA ASN A 108 -10.07 0.50 -13.58
C ASN A 108 -9.24 1.75 -13.92
N SER A 109 -9.48 2.31 -15.11
CA SER A 109 -8.91 3.60 -15.51
C SER A 109 -9.30 4.71 -14.52
N PHE A 110 -8.38 5.64 -14.25
CA PHE A 110 -8.66 6.76 -13.34
C PHE A 110 -9.68 7.77 -13.89
N VAL A 111 -9.83 7.82 -15.22
CA VAL A 111 -10.83 8.63 -15.92
C VAL A 111 -11.62 7.74 -16.88
N PRO A 112 -12.91 8.06 -17.14
CA PRO A 112 -13.70 7.33 -18.14
C PRO A 112 -12.98 7.29 -19.47
N THR A 113 -12.92 6.12 -20.11
CA THR A 113 -12.19 5.89 -21.38
C THR A 113 -10.69 6.21 -21.34
N GLY A 114 -10.12 6.40 -20.15
CA GLY A 114 -8.71 6.71 -19.95
C GLY A 114 -7.77 5.52 -20.17
N PRO A 115 -6.47 5.75 -19.94
CA PRO A 115 -5.47 4.72 -20.13
C PRO A 115 -5.60 3.61 -19.07
N ILE A 116 -5.35 2.37 -19.49
CA ILE A 116 -5.56 1.16 -18.72
C ILE A 116 -4.42 0.95 -17.72
N PRO A 117 -4.72 0.71 -16.43
CA PRO A 117 -3.76 0.25 -15.44
C PRO A 117 -3.20 -1.13 -15.82
N ALA A 118 -1.88 -1.25 -15.85
CA ALA A 118 -1.19 -2.51 -16.10
C ALA A 118 0.16 -2.54 -15.39
N SER A 119 0.81 -3.70 -15.33
CA SER A 119 2.18 -3.78 -14.81
C SER A 119 3.01 -4.89 -15.43
N PHE A 120 4.33 -4.68 -15.42
CA PHE A 120 5.31 -5.75 -15.45
C PHE A 120 5.71 -6.07 -14.01
N LYS A 121 5.68 -7.34 -13.62
CA LYS A 121 6.14 -7.79 -12.30
C LYS A 121 7.24 -8.81 -12.47
N SER A 122 8.35 -8.63 -11.76
CA SER A 122 9.40 -9.63 -11.64
C SER A 122 9.74 -9.89 -10.17
N MET A 123 9.76 -11.19 -9.84
CA MET A 123 10.14 -11.73 -8.54
C MET A 123 11.53 -12.34 -8.68
N MET A 124 12.48 -11.87 -7.88
CA MET A 124 13.87 -12.36 -7.89
C MET A 124 14.02 -13.43 -6.82
N PHE A 125 13.74 -14.69 -7.14
CA PHE A 125 13.91 -15.79 -6.18
C PHE A 125 15.39 -15.97 -5.86
N THR A 126 15.76 -15.89 -4.58
CA THR A 126 17.16 -15.93 -4.17
C THR A 126 17.62 -17.34 -3.84
N TYR A 127 18.83 -17.68 -4.26
CA TYR A 127 19.52 -18.83 -3.71
C TYR A 127 20.01 -18.52 -2.28
N TYR A 128 19.78 -19.44 -1.35
CA TYR A 128 20.22 -19.31 0.04
C TYR A 128 20.79 -20.64 0.55
N CYS A 129 21.57 -20.56 1.64
CA CYS A 129 22.08 -21.74 2.32
C CYS A 129 21.00 -22.30 3.25
N ASN A 130 20.52 -23.50 2.97
CA ASN A 130 19.74 -24.26 3.92
C ASN A 130 20.71 -24.97 4.87
N THR A 131 20.85 -24.44 6.09
CA THR A 131 21.80 -24.94 7.09
C THR A 131 21.47 -26.34 7.60
N SER A 132 20.21 -26.73 7.61
CA SER A 132 19.80 -28.11 7.97
C SER A 132 20.24 -29.13 6.93
N LEU A 133 20.23 -28.76 5.64
CA LEU A 133 20.65 -29.62 4.54
C LEU A 133 22.12 -29.44 4.15
N ASN A 134 22.76 -28.39 4.68
CA ASN A 134 24.05 -27.87 4.25
C ASN A 134 24.16 -27.72 2.72
N LYS A 135 23.11 -27.17 2.11
CA LYS A 135 22.97 -27.06 0.64
C LYS A 135 22.43 -25.71 0.24
N ILE A 136 22.95 -25.21 -0.89
CA ILE A 136 22.39 -24.05 -1.57
C ILE A 136 21.14 -24.48 -2.32
N ILE A 137 20.00 -23.88 -1.99
CA ILE A 137 18.70 -24.13 -2.62
C ILE A 137 18.05 -22.81 -3.02
N LEU A 138 17.09 -22.90 -3.96
CA LEU A 138 16.30 -21.74 -4.38
C LEU A 138 15.15 -21.53 -3.38
N GLY A 139 14.92 -20.28 -2.98
CA GLY A 139 13.73 -19.90 -2.20
C GLY A 139 12.44 -20.04 -3.02
N ASP A 140 11.36 -20.43 -2.36
CA ASP A 140 9.99 -20.48 -2.88
C ASP A 140 9.22 -19.17 -2.66
N GLU A 141 9.71 -18.31 -1.76
CA GLU A 141 9.27 -16.94 -1.56
C GLU A 141 10.41 -15.95 -1.77
N THR A 142 10.08 -14.70 -2.09
CA THR A 142 11.09 -13.64 -2.18
C THR A 142 10.58 -12.28 -1.72
N ALA A 143 11.42 -11.61 -0.93
CA ALA A 143 11.27 -10.20 -0.63
C ALA A 143 11.66 -9.31 -1.83
N ASN A 144 12.41 -9.86 -2.79
CA ASN A 144 12.97 -9.14 -3.92
C ASN A 144 12.00 -9.05 -5.07
N VAL A 145 11.46 -7.86 -5.29
CA VAL A 145 10.54 -7.62 -6.41
C VAL A 145 10.94 -6.34 -7.14
N ALA A 146 10.75 -6.36 -8.45
CA ALA A 146 10.74 -5.18 -9.30
C ALA A 146 9.40 -5.14 -10.03
N GLU A 147 8.61 -4.09 -9.78
CA GLU A 147 7.32 -3.87 -10.42
C GLU A 147 7.35 -2.54 -11.19
N ILE A 148 6.92 -2.58 -12.44
CA ILE A 148 6.75 -1.40 -13.28
C ILE A 148 5.26 -1.27 -13.56
N TYR A 149 4.63 -0.26 -12.96
CA TYR A 149 3.23 0.03 -13.17
C TYR A 149 3.05 1.05 -14.27
N PHE A 150 2.15 0.77 -15.20
CA PHE A 150 1.69 1.69 -16.23
C PHE A 150 0.32 2.22 -15.83
N ASN A 151 0.15 3.54 -15.84
CA ASN A 151 -1.12 4.20 -15.54
C ASN A 151 -1.74 3.74 -14.20
N SER A 152 -0.91 3.39 -13.23
CA SER A 152 -1.30 2.89 -11.92
C SER A 152 -0.27 3.28 -10.88
N TYR A 153 -0.71 3.57 -9.65
CA TYR A 153 0.22 3.71 -8.53
C TYR A 153 0.68 2.38 -7.98
N GLY A 154 -0.06 1.29 -8.17
CA GLY A 154 0.29 0.00 -7.57
C GLY A 154 0.62 0.14 -6.08
N PHE A 155 1.79 -0.33 -5.68
CA PHE A 155 2.30 -0.23 -4.31
C PHE A 155 2.96 1.11 -3.94
N PHE A 156 3.01 2.09 -4.86
CA PHE A 156 3.60 3.41 -4.59
C PHE A 156 2.79 4.23 -3.60
N CYS A 157 1.48 4.37 -3.82
CA CYS A 157 0.61 5.19 -2.96
C CYS A 157 -0.46 4.33 -2.32
N GLU A 158 -0.71 4.57 -1.04
CA GLU A 158 -1.86 3.99 -0.35
C GLU A 158 -3.08 4.90 -0.54
N LYS A 159 -4.21 4.31 -0.95
CA LYS A 159 -5.49 5.01 -0.97
C LYS A 159 -5.94 5.18 0.48
N MET A 160 -6.12 6.42 0.91
CA MET A 160 -6.60 6.74 2.25
C MET A 160 -8.11 6.62 2.31
N ASP A 161 -8.81 7.42 1.51
CA ASP A 161 -10.27 7.52 1.53
C ASP A 161 -10.77 8.23 0.26
N GLN A 162 -12.05 8.60 0.22
CA GLN A 162 -12.63 9.54 -0.73
C GLN A 162 -13.16 10.75 0.02
N TRP A 163 -12.74 11.95 -0.37
CA TRP A 163 -13.16 13.20 0.27
C TRP A 163 -13.79 14.14 -0.75
N ASP A 164 -14.76 14.95 -0.31
CA ASP A 164 -15.16 16.15 -1.03
C ASP A 164 -14.22 17.30 -0.62
N ILE A 165 -13.15 17.46 -1.38
CA ILE A 165 -12.10 18.46 -1.12
C ILE A 165 -12.45 19.86 -1.62
N ASN A 166 -13.53 20.02 -2.39
CA ASN A 166 -13.92 21.32 -2.96
C ASN A 166 -15.26 21.83 -2.43
N GLY A 167 -16.00 21.03 -1.65
CA GLY A 167 -17.30 21.41 -1.09
C GLY A 167 -18.45 21.37 -2.11
N TYR A 168 -18.29 20.62 -3.20
CA TYR A 168 -19.28 20.53 -4.29
C TYR A 168 -20.07 19.22 -4.27
N GLY A 169 -19.99 18.44 -3.19
CA GLY A 169 -20.61 17.13 -3.05
C GLY A 169 -19.94 16.03 -3.88
N LYS A 170 -18.83 16.32 -4.57
CA LYS A 170 -18.12 15.35 -5.40
C LYS A 170 -17.00 14.68 -4.62
N MET A 171 -17.18 13.40 -4.33
CA MET A 171 -16.17 12.58 -3.66
C MET A 171 -15.02 12.24 -4.61
N ILE A 172 -13.79 12.47 -4.16
CA ILE A 172 -12.58 12.18 -4.93
C ILE A 172 -11.62 11.34 -4.09
N SER A 173 -11.01 10.32 -4.69
CA SER A 173 -10.03 9.46 -4.03
C SER A 173 -8.79 10.25 -3.62
N ILE A 174 -8.43 10.14 -2.34
CA ILE A 174 -7.25 10.77 -1.74
C ILE A 174 -6.23 9.69 -1.44
N TYR A 175 -4.97 9.99 -1.74
CA TYR A 175 -3.85 9.08 -1.54
C TYR A 175 -2.80 9.72 -0.67
N GLN A 176 -2.10 8.90 0.10
CA GLN A 176 -0.92 9.33 0.83
C GLN A 176 0.31 9.19 -0.07
N LEU A 177 0.99 10.31 -0.35
CA LEU A 177 2.27 10.29 -1.04
C LEU A 177 3.36 9.79 -0.07
N PRO A 178 4.20 8.82 -0.47
CA PRO A 178 5.31 8.37 0.35
C PRO A 178 6.32 9.46 0.68
N ASP A 179 7.15 9.17 1.69
CA ASP A 179 8.22 10.07 2.07
C ASP A 179 9.26 10.13 0.95
N SER A 180 9.71 11.35 0.62
CA SER A 180 10.83 11.53 -0.30
C SER A 180 12.13 11.41 0.47
N ILE A 181 13.03 10.57 -0.03
CA ILE A 181 14.30 10.22 0.62
C ILE A 181 15.52 10.65 -0.19
N GLY A 182 15.33 11.48 -1.23
CA GLY A 182 16.40 12.04 -2.03
C GLY A 182 16.13 11.99 -3.52
N LYS A 183 17.22 11.82 -4.29
CA LYS A 183 17.20 11.74 -5.75
C LYS A 183 17.86 10.46 -6.23
N TRP A 184 17.32 9.88 -7.30
CA TRP A 184 17.92 8.76 -8.02
C TRP A 184 17.83 9.02 -9.52
N LYS A 185 18.99 9.07 -10.19
CA LYS A 185 19.10 9.40 -11.63
C LYS A 185 18.29 10.66 -12.00
N GLY A 186 18.38 11.71 -11.16
CA GLY A 186 17.66 12.99 -11.34
C GLY A 186 16.19 13.00 -10.90
N LEU A 187 15.58 11.84 -10.67
CA LEU A 187 14.18 11.71 -10.25
C LEU A 187 14.05 11.78 -8.73
N THR A 188 12.88 12.21 -8.25
CA THR A 188 12.56 12.13 -6.81
C THR A 188 12.44 10.67 -6.39
N LEU A 189 13.27 10.26 -5.44
CA LEU A 189 13.24 8.93 -4.85
C LEU A 189 12.31 8.92 -3.64
N TYR A 190 11.42 7.94 -3.62
CA TYR A 190 10.43 7.75 -2.57
C TYR A 190 10.65 6.43 -1.84
N GLU A 191 10.20 6.36 -0.60
CA GLU A 191 10.16 5.15 0.24
C GLU A 191 8.70 4.82 0.59
N PRO A 192 8.00 4.03 -0.25
CA PRO A 192 6.67 3.54 0.07
C PRO A 192 6.71 2.73 1.36
N LYS A 193 5.94 3.12 2.38
CA LYS A 193 5.94 2.44 3.68
C LYS A 193 4.95 1.28 3.71
N GLN A 194 5.06 0.34 2.77
CA GLN A 194 4.19 -0.83 2.74
C GLN A 194 4.48 -1.79 3.89
N THR A 195 5.75 -1.88 4.31
CA THR A 195 6.18 -2.76 5.40
C THR A 195 7.19 -2.02 6.29
N ALA A 196 6.70 -1.20 7.23
CA ALA A 196 7.56 -0.53 8.19
C ALA A 196 7.80 -1.44 9.42
N GLY A 197 9.03 -1.92 9.59
CA GLY A 197 9.42 -2.74 10.72
C GLY A 197 10.87 -3.23 10.68
N PRO A 198 11.44 -3.58 11.85
CA PRO A 198 12.64 -4.40 11.97
C PRO A 198 12.73 -5.55 10.97
N GLY A 199 13.84 -5.68 10.25
CA GLY A 199 14.07 -6.83 9.35
C GLY A 199 13.12 -6.94 8.15
N LEU A 200 12.22 -5.97 7.95
CA LEU A 200 11.33 -5.94 6.79
C LEU A 200 12.08 -5.48 5.54
N PRO A 201 11.60 -5.86 4.35
CA PRO A 201 12.19 -5.46 3.09
C PRO A 201 12.26 -3.93 2.95
N ILE A 202 13.25 -3.45 2.20
CA ILE A 202 13.41 -2.03 1.90
C ILE A 202 12.71 -1.74 0.58
N ASP A 203 11.83 -0.74 0.56
CA ASP A 203 11.06 -0.32 -0.61
C ASP A 203 11.60 0.96 -1.22
N ARG A 204 11.65 1.03 -2.56
CA ARG A 204 11.98 2.26 -3.29
C ARG A 204 11.05 2.43 -4.46
N ALA A 205 10.74 3.68 -4.77
CA ALA A 205 9.98 4.01 -5.95
C ALA A 205 10.41 5.33 -6.58
N VAL A 206 10.28 5.40 -7.90
CA VAL A 206 10.28 6.64 -8.67
C VAL A 206 9.09 6.67 -9.60
N VAL A 207 8.65 7.88 -9.94
CA VAL A 207 7.56 8.08 -10.89
C VAL A 207 8.06 8.87 -12.08
N LEU A 208 7.76 8.34 -13.26
CA LEU A 208 7.95 8.96 -14.55
C LEU A 208 6.59 9.43 -15.04
N GLY A 209 6.45 10.70 -15.37
CA GLY A 209 5.26 11.21 -16.03
C GLY A 209 5.61 11.84 -17.37
N HIS A 210 4.64 11.94 -18.27
CA HIS A 210 4.85 12.63 -19.54
C HIS A 210 5.25 14.08 -19.32
N ASN A 211 6.23 14.53 -20.10
CA ASN A 211 6.80 15.89 -20.02
C ASN A 211 7.27 16.32 -18.61
N GLY A 212 7.64 15.36 -17.76
CA GLY A 212 8.07 15.62 -16.38
C GLY A 212 6.95 16.05 -15.43
N GLN A 213 5.70 16.07 -15.89
CA GLN A 213 4.54 16.38 -15.08
C GLN A 213 4.06 15.14 -14.32
N MET A 214 3.62 15.31 -13.08
CA MET A 214 3.06 14.21 -12.29
C MET A 214 1.55 14.07 -12.53
N PRO A 215 0.99 12.85 -12.50
CA PRO A 215 -0.45 12.61 -12.66
C PRO A 215 -1.31 13.06 -11.46
N TRP A 216 -0.68 13.72 -10.48
CA TRP A 216 -1.30 14.23 -9.27
C TRP A 216 -0.86 15.65 -8.96
N HIS A 217 -1.64 16.29 -8.09
CA HIS A 217 -1.22 17.45 -7.33
C HIS A 217 -1.27 17.14 -5.84
N ILE A 218 -0.45 17.85 -5.07
CA ILE A 218 -0.55 17.85 -3.61
C ILE A 218 -1.73 18.76 -3.25
N LEU A 219 -2.58 18.30 -2.33
CA LEU A 219 -3.71 19.11 -1.86
C LEU A 219 -3.19 20.43 -1.29
N THR A 220 -3.91 21.51 -1.56
CA THR A 220 -3.73 22.76 -0.83
C THR A 220 -4.21 22.62 0.61
N GLN A 221 -3.79 23.53 1.48
CA GLN A 221 -4.29 23.57 2.86
C GLN A 221 -5.80 23.74 2.90
N MET A 222 -6.37 24.60 2.06
CA MET A 222 -7.83 24.73 1.92
C MET A 222 -8.48 23.40 1.54
N GLN A 223 -8.02 22.76 0.46
CA GLN A 223 -8.60 21.51 -0.02
C GLN A 223 -8.53 20.39 1.02
N TYR A 224 -7.41 20.30 1.74
CA TYR A 224 -7.27 19.35 2.84
C TYR A 224 -8.29 19.65 3.94
N LEU A 225 -8.39 20.90 4.42
CA LEU A 225 -9.28 21.25 5.53
C LEU A 225 -10.75 21.07 5.14
N THR A 226 -11.15 21.46 3.93
CA THR A 226 -12.50 21.21 3.41
C THR A 226 -12.82 19.71 3.38
N GLY A 227 -11.92 18.90 2.81
CA GLY A 227 -12.10 17.44 2.77
C GLY A 227 -12.15 16.82 4.16
N TYR A 228 -11.28 17.27 5.07
CA TYR A 228 -11.21 16.77 6.44
C TYR A 228 -12.45 17.12 7.26
N LYS A 229 -12.99 18.35 7.15
CA LYS A 229 -14.27 18.74 7.79
C LYS A 229 -15.42 17.86 7.32
N ASN A 230 -15.53 17.66 6.02
CA ASN A 230 -16.58 16.82 5.43
C ASN A 230 -16.44 15.36 5.87
N TRP A 231 -15.22 14.85 5.94
CA TRP A 231 -14.92 13.52 6.45
C TRP A 231 -15.28 13.36 7.94
N LEU A 232 -14.95 14.34 8.78
CA LEU A 232 -15.30 14.33 10.20
C LEU A 232 -16.82 14.31 10.41
N LEU A 233 -17.55 15.14 9.67
CA LEU A 233 -19.02 15.18 9.73
C LEU A 233 -19.62 13.84 9.27
N LYS A 234 -19.14 13.31 8.14
CA LYS A 234 -19.56 12.00 7.64
C LYS A 234 -19.29 10.89 8.66
N SER A 235 -18.09 10.84 9.24
CA SER A 235 -17.70 9.83 10.23
C SER A 235 -18.56 9.92 11.49
N MET A 236 -18.91 11.12 11.95
CA MET A 236 -19.86 11.32 13.06
C MET A 236 -21.25 10.77 12.68
N ASN A 237 -21.77 11.12 11.51
CA ASN A 237 -23.08 10.64 11.05
C ASN A 237 -23.12 9.11 10.90
N GLU A 238 -22.08 8.49 10.33
CA GLU A 238 -21.98 7.02 10.22
C GLU A 238 -21.98 6.34 11.59
N GLN A 239 -21.33 6.94 12.60
CA GLN A 239 -21.37 6.43 13.97
C GLN A 239 -22.77 6.54 14.59
N LEU A 240 -23.50 7.63 14.33
CA LEU A 240 -24.86 7.83 14.80
C LEU A 240 -25.85 6.88 14.11
N GLU A 241 -25.78 6.73 12.79
CA GLU A 241 -26.59 5.78 12.01
C GLU A 241 -26.31 4.32 12.42
N GLY A 242 -25.07 3.99 12.79
CA GLY A 242 -24.70 2.70 13.35
C GLY A 242 -25.47 2.38 14.64
N ASN A 243 -25.72 3.38 15.48
CA ASN A 243 -26.49 3.20 16.71
C ASN A 243 -27.98 2.94 16.40
N ASP A 244 -28.56 3.67 15.45
CA ASP A 244 -29.94 3.46 15.00
C ASP A 244 -30.13 2.07 14.38
N THR A 245 -29.14 1.62 13.61
CA THR A 245 -29.10 0.28 13.01
C THR A 245 -29.07 -0.81 14.08
N ASN A 246 -28.29 -0.61 15.16
CA ASN A 246 -28.25 -1.56 16.28
C ASN A 246 -29.59 -1.63 17.01
N VAL A 247 -30.24 -0.47 17.25
CA VAL A 247 -31.59 -0.43 17.84
C VAL A 247 -32.59 -1.18 16.96
N LYS A 248 -32.55 -0.94 15.65
CA LYS A 248 -33.42 -1.64 14.69
C LYS A 248 -33.19 -3.16 14.71
N LYS A 249 -31.94 -3.62 14.64
CA LYS A 249 -31.58 -5.05 14.68
C LYS A 249 -32.01 -5.73 16.00
N MET A 250 -31.89 -5.04 17.13
CA MET A 250 -32.38 -5.56 18.42
C MET A 250 -33.91 -5.71 18.41
N LYS A 251 -34.65 -4.72 17.89
CA LYS A 251 -36.12 -4.82 17.74
C LYS A 251 -36.54 -5.95 16.80
N GLU A 252 -35.87 -6.11 15.67
CA GLU A 252 -36.11 -7.21 14.73
C GLU A 252 -35.81 -8.58 15.35
N SER A 253 -34.74 -8.68 16.16
CA SER A 253 -34.41 -9.92 16.89
C SER A 253 -35.48 -10.26 17.93
N ILE A 254 -35.98 -9.28 18.67
CA ILE A 254 -37.10 -9.45 19.61
C ILE A 254 -38.32 -10.00 18.88
N ALA A 255 -38.73 -9.37 17.77
CA ALA A 255 -39.89 -9.79 16.98
C ALA A 255 -39.70 -11.20 16.40
N SER A 256 -38.51 -11.53 15.91
CA SER A 256 -38.16 -12.87 15.41
C SER A 256 -38.27 -13.94 16.50
N MET A 257 -37.76 -13.67 17.71
CA MET A 257 -37.83 -14.61 18.83
C MET A 257 -39.27 -14.80 19.32
N GLN A 258 -40.08 -13.73 19.36
CA GLN A 258 -41.51 -13.81 19.68
C GLN A 258 -42.27 -14.70 18.67
N ALA A 259 -42.00 -14.54 17.37
CA ALA A 259 -42.64 -15.28 16.29
C ALA A 259 -42.10 -16.71 16.07
N SER A 260 -40.99 -17.10 16.71
CA SER A 260 -40.35 -18.40 16.48
C SER A 260 -41.28 -19.57 16.82
N LYS A 261 -41.40 -20.55 15.92
CA LYS A 261 -42.15 -21.79 16.19
C LYS A 261 -41.30 -22.89 16.85
N ALA A 262 -39.99 -22.69 16.91
CA ALA A 262 -39.03 -23.68 17.41
C ALA A 262 -38.79 -23.60 18.93
N LEU A 263 -39.32 -22.57 19.59
CA LEU A 263 -39.10 -22.30 21.01
C LEU A 263 -40.39 -22.52 21.81
N THR A 264 -40.26 -23.04 23.03
CA THR A 264 -41.37 -23.10 23.99
C THR A 264 -41.74 -21.69 24.45
N GLN A 265 -42.96 -21.52 24.97
CA GLN A 265 -43.42 -20.21 25.45
C GLN A 265 -42.53 -19.66 26.57
N GLU A 266 -42.05 -20.53 27.46
CA GLU A 266 -41.14 -20.15 28.55
C GLU A 266 -39.77 -19.69 28.03
N GLN A 267 -39.22 -20.39 27.03
CA GLN A 267 -37.98 -19.99 26.36
C GLN A 267 -38.12 -18.64 25.66
N LYS A 268 -39.24 -18.40 24.97
CA LYS A 268 -39.52 -17.10 24.32
C LYS A 268 -39.53 -15.97 25.34
N THR A 269 -40.30 -16.10 26.42
CA THR A 269 -40.40 -15.06 27.45
C THR A 269 -39.03 -14.76 28.07
N SER A 270 -38.23 -15.79 28.36
CA SER A 270 -36.88 -15.62 28.92
C SER A 270 -35.92 -14.91 27.96
N ILE A 271 -35.88 -15.33 26.68
CA ILE A 271 -34.99 -14.73 25.67
C ILE A 271 -35.42 -13.30 25.33
N VAL A 272 -36.71 -13.08 25.10
CA VAL A 272 -37.27 -11.76 24.79
C VAL A 272 -37.04 -10.80 25.96
N GLY A 273 -37.29 -11.21 27.20
CA GLY A 273 -37.04 -10.37 28.37
C GLY A 273 -35.57 -9.93 28.50
N LYS A 274 -34.61 -10.83 28.21
CA LYS A 274 -33.18 -10.47 28.15
C LYS A 274 -32.88 -9.46 27.04
N LEU A 275 -33.41 -9.68 25.84
CA LEU A 275 -33.20 -8.79 24.69
C LEU A 275 -33.85 -7.41 24.90
N GLU A 276 -35.04 -7.36 25.50
CA GLU A 276 -35.72 -6.11 25.87
C GLU A 276 -34.94 -5.35 26.95
N GLN A 277 -34.42 -6.05 27.95
CA GLN A 277 -33.56 -5.44 28.97
C GLN A 277 -32.24 -4.94 28.37
N GLN A 278 -31.64 -5.67 27.43
CA GLN A 278 -30.46 -5.21 26.70
C GLN A 278 -30.74 -3.97 25.85
N LEU A 279 -31.85 -3.97 25.10
CA LEU A 279 -32.29 -2.83 24.30
C LEU A 279 -32.52 -1.60 25.18
N LYS A 280 -33.23 -1.76 26.30
CA LYS A 280 -33.47 -0.68 27.27
C LYS A 280 -32.15 -0.16 27.86
N ASN A 281 -31.26 -1.04 28.31
CA ASN A 281 -29.95 -0.65 28.84
C ASN A 281 -29.10 0.08 27.79
N PHE A 282 -29.18 -0.35 26.53
CA PHE A 282 -28.50 0.33 25.43
C PHE A 282 -29.07 1.74 25.22
N GLN A 283 -30.39 1.89 25.13
CA GLN A 283 -31.07 3.18 24.93
C GLN A 283 -30.86 4.15 26.11
N ASP A 284 -31.00 3.67 27.35
CA ASP A 284 -30.96 4.51 28.55
C ASP A 284 -29.54 4.93 28.93
N ASN A 285 -28.55 4.05 28.78
CA ASN A 285 -27.20 4.28 29.34
C ASN A 285 -26.08 4.34 28.30
N SER A 286 -26.22 3.66 27.16
CA SER A 286 -25.15 3.58 26.16
C SER A 286 -25.33 4.57 25.02
N LEU A 287 -26.56 4.78 24.56
CA LEU A 287 -26.85 5.59 23.38
C LEU A 287 -26.46 7.06 23.59
N GLN A 288 -26.96 7.69 24.66
CA GLN A 288 -26.63 9.08 24.96
C GLN A 288 -25.13 9.28 25.20
N LYS A 289 -24.47 8.32 25.86
CA LYS A 289 -23.02 8.33 26.06
C LYS A 289 -22.26 8.22 24.73
N GLN A 290 -22.72 7.38 23.80
CA GLN A 290 -22.12 7.21 22.49
C GLN A 290 -22.32 8.44 21.60
N ILE A 291 -23.52 9.05 21.62
CA ILE A 291 -23.82 10.31 20.93
C ILE A 291 -22.89 11.40 21.45
N GLY A 292 -22.86 11.64 22.77
CA GLY A 292 -22.00 12.65 23.38
C GLY A 292 -20.51 12.40 23.13
N ALA A 293 -20.07 11.14 23.07
CA ALA A 293 -18.70 10.80 22.68
C ALA A 293 -18.40 11.13 21.21
N ALA A 294 -19.32 10.84 20.29
CA ALA A 294 -19.18 11.16 18.88
C ALA A 294 -19.10 12.68 18.65
N GLU A 295 -20.04 13.43 19.25
CA GLU A 295 -20.05 14.90 19.21
C GLU A 295 -18.78 15.49 19.79
N LYS A 296 -18.31 14.97 20.94
CA LYS A 296 -17.06 15.42 21.54
C LYS A 296 -15.87 15.19 20.62
N ILE A 297 -15.73 13.99 20.05
CA ILE A 297 -14.63 13.69 19.12
C ILE A 297 -14.68 14.61 17.89
N TYR A 298 -15.87 14.84 17.33
CA TYR A 298 -16.07 15.77 16.22
C TYR A 298 -15.65 17.19 16.60
N ASN A 299 -16.18 17.72 17.71
CA ASN A 299 -15.90 19.08 18.18
C ASN A 299 -14.41 19.28 18.52
N ASP A 300 -13.79 18.32 19.21
CA ASP A 300 -12.37 18.36 19.57
C ASP A 300 -11.47 18.40 18.33
N LYS A 301 -11.83 17.65 17.27
CA LYS A 301 -11.08 17.65 15.99
C LYS A 301 -11.40 18.85 15.11
N MET A 302 -12.60 19.40 15.19
CA MET A 302 -13.04 20.56 14.42
C MET A 302 -12.51 21.88 14.97
N LYS A 303 -12.34 21.99 16.29
CA LYS A 303 -11.80 23.18 16.95
C LYS A 303 -10.51 23.71 16.29
N PRO A 304 -9.41 22.92 16.19
CA PRO A 304 -8.18 23.41 15.58
C PRO A 304 -8.34 23.74 14.09
N VAL A 305 -9.27 23.07 13.39
CA VAL A 305 -9.57 23.37 11.98
C VAL A 305 -10.21 24.75 11.84
N ASN A 306 -11.22 25.05 12.65
CA ASN A 306 -11.91 26.34 12.61
C ASN A 306 -10.97 27.47 13.04
N GLU A 307 -10.23 27.29 14.15
CA GLU A 307 -9.23 28.27 14.62
C GLU A 307 -8.17 28.60 13.55
N TYR A 308 -7.74 27.58 12.77
CA TYR A 308 -6.81 27.79 11.67
C TYR A 308 -7.45 28.55 10.50
N LEU A 309 -8.67 28.19 10.12
CA LEU A 309 -9.39 28.87 9.02
C LEU A 309 -9.73 30.32 9.36
N ASP A 310 -10.00 30.63 10.63
CA ASP A 310 -10.33 31.99 11.08
C ASP A 310 -9.11 32.93 11.05
N THR A 311 -7.89 32.38 11.07
CA THR A 311 -6.65 33.16 11.15
C THR A 311 -5.79 33.09 9.88
N ALA A 312 -5.97 32.06 9.05
CA ALA A 312 -5.16 31.86 7.84
C ALA A 312 -5.60 32.78 6.69
N THR A 313 -4.61 33.33 5.99
CA THR A 313 -4.86 34.13 4.78
C THR A 313 -5.16 33.25 3.56
N ALA A 314 -5.77 33.82 2.51
CA ALA A 314 -5.96 33.11 1.25
C ALA A 314 -4.64 32.62 0.64
N GLU A 315 -3.56 33.40 0.78
CA GLU A 315 -2.22 32.99 0.34
C GLU A 315 -1.74 31.76 1.12
N THR A 316 -1.84 31.78 2.45
CA THR A 316 -1.51 30.63 3.31
C THR A 316 -2.32 29.40 2.90
N LEU A 317 -3.62 29.55 2.72
CA LEU A 317 -4.54 28.47 2.39
C LEU A 317 -4.30 27.86 1.00
N SER A 318 -3.68 28.62 0.09
CA SER A 318 -3.26 28.15 -1.24
C SER A 318 -1.97 27.31 -1.23
N GLN A 319 -1.22 27.34 -0.13
CA GLN A 319 0.01 26.55 0.00
C GLN A 319 -0.31 25.05 0.09
N LYS A 320 0.71 24.21 -0.13
CA LYS A 320 0.58 22.75 -0.05
C LYS A 320 0.31 22.32 1.40
N ALA A 321 -0.63 21.40 1.58
CA ALA A 321 -0.88 20.73 2.85
C ALA A 321 0.24 19.72 3.14
N ILE A 322 1.04 20.00 4.18
CA ILE A 322 2.05 19.09 4.69
C ILE A 322 1.74 18.84 6.16
N LEU A 323 1.35 17.62 6.52
CA LEU A 323 0.98 17.26 7.88
C LEU A 323 2.23 16.85 8.65
N ALA A 324 2.50 17.50 9.78
CA ALA A 324 3.71 17.25 10.57
C ALA A 324 3.76 15.81 11.13
N THR A 325 2.60 15.29 11.55
CA THR A 325 2.48 13.96 12.15
C THR A 325 1.21 13.25 11.68
N GLY A 326 1.34 12.03 11.18
CA GLY A 326 0.19 11.23 10.73
C GLY A 326 -0.61 11.90 9.62
N THR A 327 -1.91 11.61 9.59
CA THR A 327 -2.87 12.10 8.57
C THR A 327 -3.92 13.06 9.14
N GLU A 328 -3.88 13.32 10.45
CA GLU A 328 -4.81 14.21 11.15
C GLU A 328 -4.23 15.60 11.31
N PHE A 329 -5.09 16.62 11.16
CA PHE A 329 -4.71 18.00 11.43
C PHE A 329 -4.66 18.29 12.92
N LYS A 330 -3.56 18.92 13.37
CA LYS A 330 -3.31 19.27 14.77
C LYS A 330 -3.23 20.79 15.00
N GLY A 331 -3.82 21.59 14.10
CA GLY A 331 -3.82 23.04 14.18
C GLY A 331 -2.73 23.74 13.36
N TYR A 332 -1.83 23.01 12.71
CA TYR A 332 -0.82 23.60 11.83
C TYR A 332 -0.38 22.65 10.71
N PHE A 333 0.14 23.23 9.63
CA PHE A 333 0.86 22.52 8.58
C PHE A 333 2.37 22.73 8.74
N ALA A 334 3.15 21.70 8.42
CA ALA A 334 4.60 21.80 8.35
C ALA A 334 5.02 22.70 7.16
N LYS A 335 6.18 23.34 7.28
CA LYS A 335 6.70 24.22 6.23
C LYS A 335 7.18 23.40 5.03
N GLN A 336 7.20 24.03 3.86
CA GLN A 336 7.80 23.42 2.68
C GLN A 336 9.27 23.06 2.95
N GLY A 337 9.66 21.83 2.59
CA GLY A 337 11.00 21.30 2.84
C GLY A 337 11.15 20.57 4.18
N GLN A 338 10.21 20.70 5.11
CA GLN A 338 10.20 19.90 6.32
C GLN A 338 9.62 18.50 6.06
N PRO A 339 10.02 17.49 6.86
CA PRO A 339 9.38 16.19 6.88
C PRO A 339 7.88 16.33 7.19
N GLY A 340 7.07 15.51 6.53
CA GLY A 340 5.63 15.47 6.78
C GLY A 340 4.87 14.72 5.70
N LYS A 341 3.64 14.32 6.03
CA LYS A 341 2.75 13.59 5.13
C LYS A 341 2.05 14.54 4.17
N LYS A 342 2.04 14.16 2.91
CA LYS A 342 1.39 14.89 1.83
C LYS A 342 0.26 14.04 1.31
N LEU A 343 -0.93 14.61 1.24
CA LEU A 343 -2.05 13.99 0.55
C LEU A 343 -2.10 14.51 -0.88
N ILE A 344 -2.38 13.60 -1.79
CA ILE A 344 -2.45 13.88 -3.23
C ILE A 344 -3.80 13.44 -3.79
N ASN A 345 -4.19 14.10 -4.87
CA ASN A 345 -5.32 13.74 -5.70
C ASN A 345 -4.88 13.69 -7.17
N PHE A 346 -5.47 12.77 -7.94
CA PHE A 346 -5.34 12.72 -9.38
C PHE A 346 -5.81 13.99 -10.06
N THR A 347 -5.05 14.39 -11.05
CA THR A 347 -5.45 15.46 -11.96
C THR A 347 -6.07 14.81 -13.18
N THR A 348 -7.40 14.80 -13.31
CA THR A 348 -8.07 14.18 -14.48
C THR A 348 -7.60 14.78 -15.80
N LYS A 349 -7.26 16.08 -15.80
CA LYS A 349 -6.69 16.81 -16.95
C LYS A 349 -5.30 16.34 -17.38
N TYR A 350 -4.63 15.52 -16.56
CA TYR A 350 -3.34 14.94 -16.91
C TYR A 350 -3.46 13.93 -18.05
N PHE A 351 -4.59 13.20 -18.08
CA PHE A 351 -4.77 12.07 -18.98
C PHE A 351 -5.25 12.52 -20.35
N ASN A 352 -4.45 12.21 -21.38
CA ASN A 352 -4.85 12.36 -22.76
C ASN A 352 -5.73 11.18 -23.19
N THR A 353 -7.04 11.39 -23.24
CA THR A 353 -8.01 10.35 -23.65
C THR A 353 -8.10 10.17 -25.17
N THR A 354 -7.38 10.97 -25.97
CA THR A 354 -7.32 10.79 -27.43
C THR A 354 -6.30 9.73 -27.84
N LEU A 355 -5.35 9.39 -26.97
CA LEU A 355 -4.42 8.28 -27.19
C LEU A 355 -5.13 6.94 -27.00
N HIS A 356 -4.59 5.90 -27.63
CA HIS A 356 -5.08 4.55 -27.36
C HIS A 356 -4.93 4.20 -25.87
N ARG A 357 -5.94 3.55 -25.31
CA ARG A 357 -6.00 3.27 -23.86
C ARG A 357 -4.87 2.39 -23.34
N TYR A 358 -4.20 1.62 -24.19
CA TYR A 358 -3.03 0.81 -23.82
C TYR A 358 -1.70 1.61 -23.81
N VAL A 359 -1.73 2.91 -24.12
CA VAL A 359 -0.53 3.77 -24.11
C VAL A 359 -0.23 4.21 -22.67
N PRO A 360 1.00 3.97 -22.16
CA PRO A 360 1.43 4.52 -20.88
C PRO A 360 1.51 6.04 -20.91
N GLN A 361 0.90 6.72 -19.96
CA GLN A 361 1.01 8.18 -19.79
C GLN A 361 1.81 8.56 -18.55
N PHE A 362 1.90 7.64 -17.59
CA PHE A 362 2.87 7.67 -16.50
C PHE A 362 3.28 6.25 -16.11
N ILE A 363 4.45 6.14 -15.50
CA ILE A 363 5.05 4.89 -15.06
C ILE A 363 5.53 5.04 -13.62
N VAL A 364 5.25 4.05 -12.79
CA VAL A 364 5.88 3.90 -11.47
C VAL A 364 6.87 2.74 -11.55
N LEU A 365 8.15 3.01 -11.31
CA LEU A 365 9.14 1.96 -11.05
C LEU A 365 9.23 1.78 -9.55
N TYR A 366 8.85 0.59 -9.08
CA TYR A 366 8.92 0.18 -7.69
C TYR A 366 9.84 -1.03 -7.57
N TRP A 367 10.73 -1.03 -6.59
CA TRP A 367 11.53 -2.20 -6.27
C TRP A 367 11.71 -2.33 -4.78
N ARG A 368 11.77 -3.58 -4.33
CA ARG A 368 11.86 -3.96 -2.93
C ARG A 368 12.87 -5.07 -2.78
N TRP A 369 13.66 -5.08 -1.70
CA TRP A 369 14.67 -6.11 -1.45
C TRP A 369 14.84 -6.47 0.02
N GLY A 370 15.33 -7.68 0.28
CA GLY A 370 15.69 -8.17 1.61
C GLY A 370 17.08 -7.71 2.08
N LEU A 371 17.62 -8.34 3.14
CA LEU A 371 18.94 -8.00 3.69
C LEU A 371 19.99 -9.11 3.51
N ASP A 372 19.64 -10.22 2.85
CA ASP A 372 20.60 -11.25 2.50
C ASP A 372 21.54 -10.82 1.36
N PRO A 373 22.69 -11.50 1.15
CA PRO A 373 23.68 -11.11 0.16
C PRO A 373 23.13 -10.98 -1.27
N SER A 374 22.25 -11.88 -1.71
CA SER A 374 21.66 -11.85 -3.06
C SER A 374 20.69 -10.68 -3.21
N SER A 375 19.87 -10.41 -2.19
CA SER A 375 19.02 -9.21 -2.14
C SER A 375 19.81 -7.91 -2.22
N LEU A 376 20.92 -7.80 -1.49
CA LEU A 376 21.77 -6.61 -1.50
C LEU A 376 22.46 -6.41 -2.86
N LYS A 377 22.87 -7.50 -3.52
CA LYS A 377 23.37 -7.46 -4.90
C LYS A 377 22.30 -6.94 -5.86
N PHE A 378 21.08 -7.50 -5.81
CA PHE A 378 19.95 -7.05 -6.61
C PHE A 378 19.68 -5.55 -6.42
N ALA A 379 19.64 -5.06 -5.17
CA ALA A 379 19.42 -3.66 -4.86
C ALA A 379 20.50 -2.74 -5.46
N LYS A 380 21.77 -3.17 -5.37
CA LYS A 380 22.90 -2.45 -5.93
C LYS A 380 22.79 -2.36 -7.45
N GLU A 381 22.60 -3.49 -8.13
CA GLU A 381 22.51 -3.53 -9.59
C GLU A 381 21.32 -2.74 -10.13
N MET A 382 20.14 -2.87 -9.51
CA MET A 382 18.99 -2.02 -9.83
C MET A 382 19.30 -0.54 -9.64
N GLY A 383 19.95 -0.18 -8.53
CA GLY A 383 20.31 1.21 -8.23
C GLY A 383 21.30 1.79 -9.24
N GLU A 384 22.31 1.02 -9.65
CA GLU A 384 23.41 1.49 -10.48
C GLU A 384 23.07 1.41 -11.97
N ASN A 385 22.57 0.26 -12.43
CA ASN A 385 22.53 -0.09 -13.85
C ASN A 385 21.20 0.22 -14.53
N PHE A 386 20.10 0.43 -13.79
CA PHE A 386 18.77 0.52 -14.41
C PHE A 386 18.70 1.63 -15.48
N PRO A 387 18.34 1.30 -16.74
CA PRO A 387 18.38 2.24 -17.86
C PRO A 387 17.09 3.07 -17.91
N ILE A 388 16.96 4.02 -16.98
CA ILE A 388 15.73 4.79 -16.75
C ILE A 388 15.19 5.52 -18.00
N GLU A 389 16.07 5.98 -18.88
CA GLU A 389 15.68 6.66 -20.12
C GLU A 389 14.97 5.71 -21.10
N LYS A 390 15.31 4.42 -21.11
CA LYS A 390 14.60 3.42 -21.95
C LYS A 390 13.19 3.18 -21.43
N LEU A 391 13.01 3.18 -20.11
CA LEU A 391 11.69 3.07 -19.50
C LEU A 391 10.83 4.31 -19.79
N LYS A 392 11.43 5.51 -19.64
CA LYS A 392 10.79 6.79 -19.95
C LYS A 392 10.37 6.88 -21.42
N ALA A 393 11.13 6.29 -22.34
CA ALA A 393 10.80 6.26 -23.76
C ALA A 393 9.52 5.46 -24.10
N LEU A 394 8.95 4.70 -23.17
CA LEU A 394 7.67 4.01 -23.34
C LEU A 394 6.44 4.89 -23.08
N ILE A 395 6.62 6.08 -22.48
CA ILE A 395 5.53 7.02 -22.23
C ILE A 395 5.07 7.66 -23.55
N ASP A 396 3.76 7.76 -23.74
CA ASP A 396 3.04 8.31 -24.88
C ASP A 396 3.30 7.63 -26.24
N LYS A 397 3.92 6.45 -26.23
CA LYS A 397 4.24 5.67 -27.44
C LYS A 397 3.53 4.34 -27.47
#